data_AF-A0A0J7Y7S0-F1
#
_entry.id   AF-A0A0J7Y7S0-F1
#
_cell.length_a   1.000
_cell.length_b   1.000
_cell.length_c   1.000
_cell.angle_alpha   90.00
_cell.angle_beta   90.00
_cell.angle_gamma   90.00
#
_symmetry.space_group_name_H-M   'P 1'
#
loop_
_entity.id
_entity.type
_entity.pdbx_description
1 polymer ?
#
loop_
_entity_poly.entity_id
_entity_poly.type
_entity_poly.pdbx_seq_one_letter_code
_entity_poly.pdbx_strand_id
1 'polypeptide(L)' 'MKSVLDASDAIQAAMKAMGINGSYDVRLEGSRSTGWVGKPGGKDFEVVVTIKPLPPIEG' A
#
# COMPACT_ATOMS: atom_id res chain seq x y z
N MET A 1 10.52 -20.90 6.59
CA MET A 1 10.58 -19.78 5.63
C MET A 1 9.40 -18.86 5.92
N LYS A 2 9.61 -17.64 6.39
CA LYS A 2 8.55 -16.62 6.47
C LYS A 2 8.50 -15.94 5.11
N SER A 3 7.40 -16.10 4.36
CA SER A 3 7.16 -15.30 3.15
C SER A 3 6.76 -13.91 3.60
N VAL A 4 7.62 -12.93 3.37
CA VAL A 4 7.30 -11.52 3.57
C VAL A 4 6.55 -11.07 2.32
N LEU A 5 5.25 -10.78 2.45
CA LEU A 5 4.48 -10.12 1.40
C LEU A 5 4.76 -8.62 1.49
N ASP A 6 5.47 -8.06 0.50
CA ASP A 6 5.66 -6.62 0.43
C ASP A 6 4.39 -5.96 -0.11
N ALA A 7 3.59 -5.41 0.80
CA ALA A 7 2.39 -4.67 0.46
C ALA A 7 2.69 -3.40 -0.36
N SER A 8 3.92 -2.87 -0.31
CA SER A 8 4.32 -1.68 -1.05
C SER A 8 4.30 -1.93 -2.55
N ASP A 9 4.82 -3.08 -3.01
CA ASP A 9 4.87 -3.43 -4.43
C ASP A 9 3.46 -3.63 -5.01
N ALA A 10 2.58 -4.30 -4.25
CA ALA A 10 1.19 -4.49 -4.64
C ALA A 10 0.45 -3.15 -4.76
N ILE A 11 0.67 -2.22 -3.82
CA ILE A 11 0.07 -0.88 -3.87
C ILE A 11 0.62 -0.06 -5.02
N GLN A 12 1.93 -0.09 -5.26
CA GLN A 12 2.52 0.57 -6.42
C GLN A 12 1.95 0.04 -7.74
N ALA A 13 1.80 -1.28 -7.86
CA ALA A 13 1.21 -1.91 -9.04
C ALA A 13 -0.25 -1.50 -9.23
N ALA A 14 -1.05 -1.48 -8.15
CA ALA A 14 -2.44 -1.06 -8.20
C ALA A 14 -2.59 0.42 -8.59
N MET A 15 -1.80 1.32 -7.99
CA MET A 15 -1.81 2.75 -8.34
C MET A 15 -1.45 2.97 -9.80
N LYS A 16 -0.40 2.29 -10.30
CA LYS A 16 -0.01 2.34 -11.72
C LYS A 16 -1.14 1.84 -12.63
N ALA A 17 -1.76 0.71 -12.30
CA ALA A 17 -2.85 0.13 -13.08
C ALA A 17 -4.10 1.03 -13.15
N MET A 18 -4.35 1.80 -12.08
CA MET A 18 -5.46 2.76 -12.02
C MET A 18 -5.11 4.15 -12.59
N GLY A 19 -3.88 4.38 -13.05
CA GLY A 19 -3.42 5.69 -13.51
C GLY A 19 -3.37 6.74 -12.38
N ILE A 20 -3.22 6.29 -11.13
CA ILE A 20 -3.14 7.16 -9.96
C ILE A 20 -1.69 7.62 -9.80
N ASN A 21 -1.47 8.93 -9.86
CA ASN A 21 -0.22 9.56 -9.44
C ASN A 21 -0.37 10.09 -8.01
N GLY A 22 0.66 9.90 -7.19
CA GLY A 22 0.71 10.45 -5.85
C GLY A 22 1.42 9.57 -4.82
N SER A 23 1.17 9.84 -3.54
CA SER A 23 1.83 9.15 -2.43
C SER A 23 1.03 7.96 -1.92
N TYR A 24 1.75 6.99 -1.35
CA TYR A 24 1.14 5.92 -0.57
C TYR A 24 1.72 5.81 0.84
N ASP A 25 0.89 5.40 1.80
CA ASP A 25 1.25 5.07 3.18
C ASP A 25 0.62 3.74 3.58
N VAL A 26 1.43 2.69 3.69
CA VAL A 26 1.02 1.35 4.13
C VAL A 26 1.41 1.17 5.59
N ARG A 27 0.41 0.86 6.42
CA ARG A 27 0.55 0.66 7.86
C ARG A 27 0.22 -0.78 8.21
N LEU A 28 1.18 -1.46 8.80
CA LEU A 28 1.03 -2.78 9.43
C LEU A 28 1.45 -2.64 10.89
N GLU A 29 0.91 -3.46 11.79
CA GLU A 29 1.24 -3.39 13.22
C GLU A 29 2.76 -3.34 13.46
N GLY A 30 3.27 -2.20 13.95
CA GLY A 30 4.70 -1.95 14.19
C GLY A 30 5.56 -1.65 12.95
N SER A 31 4.97 -1.58 11.75
CA SER A 31 5.68 -1.33 10.49
C SER A 31 4.96 -0.29 9.60
N ARG A 32 5.75 0.53 8.91
CA ARG A 32 5.25 1.55 8.00
C ARG A 32 6.10 1.61 6.74
N SER A 33 5.44 1.64 5.59
CA SER A 33 6.08 1.85 4.29
C SER A 33 5.41 3.02 3.57
N THR A 34 6.20 3.96 3.07
CA THR A 34 5.70 5.11 2.31
C THR A 34 6.46 5.27 1.03
N GLY A 35 5.82 5.79 -0.01
CA GLY A 35 6.49 6.07 -1.27
C GLY A 35 5.66 6.94 -2.19
N TRP A 36 6.16 7.12 -3.40
CA TRP A 36 5.53 7.92 -4.44
C TRP A 36 5.42 7.10 -5.73
N VAL A 37 4.30 7.25 -6.43
CA VAL A 37 4.04 6.61 -7.72
C VAL A 37 3.76 7.69 -8.76
N GLY A 38 4.46 7.57 -9.90
CA GLY A 38 4.24 8.42 -11.07
C GLY A 38 5.11 9.68 -11.13
N LYS A 39 4.87 10.50 -12.16
CA LYS A 39 5.55 11.79 -12.34
C LYS A 39 4.72 12.90 -11.68
N PRO A 40 5.35 13.87 -10.99
CA PRO A 40 4.64 15.03 -10.45
C PRO A 40 3.97 15.83 -11.58
N GLY A 41 2.74 16.29 -11.34
CA GLY A 41 1.99 17.15 -12.25
C GLY A 41 0.62 16.59 -12.62
N GLY A 42 -0.43 17.38 -12.37
CA GLY A 42 -1.82 16.97 -12.53
C GLY A 42 -2.54 16.92 -11.18
N LYS A 43 -3.52 16.02 -11.06
CA LYS A 43 -4.24 15.78 -9.80
C LYS A 43 -3.54 14.64 -9.05
N ASP A 44 -2.93 14.98 -7.93
CA ASP A 44 -2.25 14.02 -7.06
C ASP A 44 -3.23 13.41 -6.06
N PHE A 45 -3.01 12.13 -5.72
CA PHE A 45 -3.81 11.39 -4.76
C PHE A 45 -2.95 10.87 -3.59
N GLU A 46 -3.53 10.85 -2.40
CA GLU A 46 -2.93 10.18 -1.25
C GLU A 46 -3.67 8.87 -1.00
N VAL A 47 -2.94 7.76 -1.00
CA VAL A 47 -3.48 6.41 -0.78
C VAL A 47 -3.00 5.87 0.55
N VAL A 48 -3.92 5.64 1.49
CA VAL A 48 -3.60 5.07 2.81
C VAL A 48 -4.17 3.66 2.92
N VAL A 49 -3.32 2.70 3.28
CA VAL A 49 -3.71 1.31 3.48
C VAL A 49 -3.32 0.87 4.88
N THR A 50 -4.32 0.42 5.64
CA THR A 50 -4.11 -0.12 7.00
C THR A 50 -4.41 -1.61 7.00
N ILE A 51 -3.38 -2.42 7.21
CA ILE A 51 -3.50 -3.87 7.34
C ILE A 51 -3.77 -4.18 8.81
N LYS A 52 -4.95 -4.74 9.09
CA LYS A 52 -5.35 -5.19 10.42
C LYS A 52 -5.29 -6.72 10.50
N PRO A 53 -4.98 -7.29 11.67
CA PRO A 53 -5.13 -8.72 11.90
C PRO A 53 -6.57 -9.14 11.58
N LEU A 54 -6.73 -10.27 10.89
CA LEU A 54 -8.04 -10.89 10.78
C LEU A 54 -8.43 -11.42 12.17
N PRO A 55 -9.73 -11.38 12.51
CA PRO A 55 -10.22 -12.12 13.67
C PRO A 55 -9.87 -13.61 13.51
N PRO A 56 -9.69 -14.35 14.62
CA PRO A 56 -9.51 -15.79 14.55
C PRO A 56 -10.65 -16.41 13.74
N ILE A 57 -10.31 -17.30 12.80
CA ILE A 57 -11.33 -18.10 12.14
C ILE A 57 -11.80 -19.12 13.18
N GLU A 58 -13.07 -19.05 13.58
CA GLU A 58 -13.69 -20.10 14.39
C GLU A 58 -13.64 -21.41 13.58
N GLY A 59 -13.04 -22.44 14.18
CA GLY A 59 -12.85 -23.76 13.57
C GLY A 59 -14.07 -24.65 13.74
#